data_AF-A0AB38TKT3-F1
#
_entry.id   AF-A0AB38TKT3-F1
#
_cell.length_a   1.000
_cell.length_b   1.000
_cell.length_c   1.000
_cell.angle_alpha   90.00
_cell.angle_beta   90.00
_cell.angle_gamma   90.00
#
_symmetry.space_group_name_H-M   'P 1'
#
loop_
_entity.id
_entity.type
_entity.pdbx_description
1 polymer ?
#
loop_
_entity_poly.entity_id
_entity_poly.type
_entity_poly.pdbx_seq_one_letter_code
_entity_poly.pdbx_strand_id
1 'polypeptide(L)'
;MKKYRASRFGSIREYVVTKETKAQITFKIQDPYDRSGYRVERKSAGSHSWFDTWQECKDWLVGLAEKDVAIARKRLQIANDKLGNVKGLKEHKESA
;
A
#
# COMPACT_ATOMS: atom_id res chain seq x y z
N MET A 1 -15.00 -8.71 -18.88
CA MET A 1 -14.01 -7.62 -19.07
C MET A 1 -12.76 -7.94 -18.25
N LYS A 2 -11.55 -7.67 -18.76
CA LYS A 2 -10.31 -7.90 -18.01
C LYS A 2 -9.98 -6.67 -17.18
N LYS A 3 -9.55 -6.86 -15.94
CA LYS A 3 -9.02 -5.81 -15.05
C LYS A 3 -7.83 -6.37 -14.27
N TYR A 4 -6.99 -5.48 -13.78
CA TYR A 4 -5.84 -5.81 -12.97
C TYR A 4 -6.04 -5.33 -11.54
N ARG A 5 -5.68 -6.19 -10.58
CA ARG A 5 -5.72 -5.89 -9.16
C ARG A 5 -4.31 -5.81 -8.62
N ALA A 6 -3.93 -4.64 -8.13
CA ALA A 6 -2.68 -4.44 -7.40
C ALA A 6 -2.93 -4.56 -5.90
N SER A 7 -2.11 -5.31 -5.18
CA SER A 7 -2.05 -5.28 -3.73
C SER A 7 -0.93 -4.35 -3.28
N ARG A 8 -1.15 -3.61 -2.19
CA ARG A 8 -0.13 -2.74 -1.58
C ARG A 8 1.21 -3.46 -1.34
N PHE A 9 1.21 -4.79 -1.19
CA PHE A 9 2.41 -5.59 -0.96
C PHE A 9 3.19 -5.94 -2.24
N GLY A 10 2.87 -5.34 -3.39
CA GLY A 10 3.66 -5.47 -4.62
C GLY A 10 3.20 -6.56 -5.59
N SER A 11 2.06 -7.20 -5.35
CA SER A 11 1.52 -8.21 -6.28
C SER A 11 0.50 -7.60 -7.24
N ILE A 12 0.62 -7.89 -8.55
CA ILE A 12 -0.39 -7.58 -9.57
C ILE A 12 -0.97 -8.90 -10.07
N ARG A 13 -2.29 -8.99 -10.19
CA ARG A 13 -2.99 -10.16 -10.76
C ARG A 13 -4.07 -9.73 -11.73
N GLU A 14 -4.20 -10.45 -12.84
CA GLU A 14 -5.29 -10.28 -13.81
C GLU A 14 -6.53 -11.03 -13.33
N TYR A 15 -7.70 -10.43 -13.50
CA TYR A 15 -8.98 -11.08 -13.25
C TYR A 15 -10.00 -10.80 -14.35
N VAL A 16 -10.89 -11.78 -14.54
CA VAL A 16 -12.09 -11.62 -15.36
C VAL A 16 -13.20 -11.03 -14.48
N VAL A 17 -13.52 -9.77 -14.75
CA VAL A 17 -14.60 -9.02 -14.10
C VAL A 17 -15.91 -9.26 -14.83
N THR A 18 -16.94 -9.60 -14.05
CA THR A 18 -18.30 -9.90 -14.51
C THR A 18 -19.25 -8.73 -14.33
N LYS A 19 -19.03 -7.89 -13.31
CA LYS A 19 -19.81 -6.68 -13.06
C LYS A 19 -18.93 -5.57 -12.48
N GLU A 20 -19.09 -4.36 -12.97
CA GLU A 20 -18.42 -3.17 -12.46
C GLU A 20 -19.46 -2.10 -12.14
N THR A 21 -19.36 -1.49 -10.96
CA THR A 21 -20.13 -0.30 -10.57
C THR A 21 -19.20 0.88 -10.35
N LYS A 22 -19.73 2.05 -9.95
CA LYS A 22 -18.88 3.21 -9.62
C LYS A 22 -17.87 2.90 -8.50
N ALA A 23 -18.25 2.08 -7.51
CA ALA A 23 -17.45 1.84 -6.30
C ALA A 23 -16.89 0.42 -6.19
N GLN A 24 -17.44 -0.56 -6.92
CA GLN A 24 -17.16 -1.98 -6.70
C GLN A 24 -16.89 -2.73 -8.00
N ILE A 25 -16.17 -3.84 -7.87
CA ILE A 25 -15.89 -4.81 -8.93
C ILE A 25 -16.29 -6.20 -8.44
N THR A 26 -17.05 -6.91 -9.26
CA THR A 26 -17.36 -8.33 -9.10
C THR A 26 -16.54 -9.14 -10.08
N PHE A 27 -15.79 -10.12 -9.60
CA PHE A 27 -14.88 -10.91 -10.41
C PHE A 27 -14.97 -12.39 -10.07
N LYS A 28 -14.68 -13.23 -11.06
CA LYS A 28 -14.65 -14.68 -10.85
C LYS A 28 -13.38 -15.06 -10.09
N ILE A 29 -13.51 -15.94 -9.11
CA ILE A 29 -12.36 -16.52 -8.42
C ILE A 29 -12.32 -18.02 -8.66
N GLN A 30 -11.12 -18.55 -8.83
CA GLN A 30 -10.88 -20.00 -8.79
C GLN A 30 -10.24 -20.30 -7.44
N ASP A 31 -11.09 -20.36 -6.41
CA ASP A 31 -10.69 -20.78 -5.07
C ASP A 31 -11.50 -22.04 -4.75
N PRO A 32 -10.85 -23.18 -4.49
CA PRO A 32 -11.55 -24.43 -4.19
C PRO A 32 -12.40 -24.37 -2.91
N TYR A 33 -12.17 -23.37 -2.05
CA TYR A 33 -12.93 -23.16 -0.82
C TYR A 33 -14.08 -22.17 -0.95
N ASP A 34 -14.19 -21.44 -2.07
CA ASP A 34 -15.25 -20.45 -2.30
C ASP A 34 -16.39 -21.04 -3.13
N ARG A 35 -17.50 -21.38 -2.45
CA ARG A 35 -18.68 -21.99 -3.07
C ARG A 35 -19.43 -21.07 -4.04
N SER A 36 -19.21 -19.75 -3.95
CA SER A 36 -19.92 -18.77 -4.79
C SER A 36 -19.27 -18.62 -6.18
N GLY A 37 -17.97 -18.90 -6.30
CA GLY A 37 -17.19 -18.69 -7.53
C GLY A 37 -16.98 -17.21 -7.91
N TYR A 38 -17.49 -16.26 -7.13
CA TYR A 38 -17.41 -14.83 -7.39
C TYR A 38 -17.09 -14.05 -6.12
N ARG A 39 -16.28 -13.00 -6.25
CA ARG A 39 -16.06 -12.03 -5.16
C ARG A 39 -16.43 -10.64 -5.59
N VAL A 40 -16.79 -9.83 -4.59
CA VAL A 40 -17.06 -8.41 -4.74
C VAL A 40 -16.06 -7.64 -3.89
N GLU A 41 -15.33 -6.72 -4.53
CA GLU A 41 -14.39 -5.82 -3.87
C GLU A 41 -14.71 -4.36 -4.18
N ARG A 42 -14.21 -3.45 -3.34
CA ARG A 42 -14.17 -2.03 -3.68
C ARG A 42 -13.08 -1.80 -4.72
N LYS A 43 -13.27 -0.84 -5.62
CA LYS A 43 -12.25 -0.48 -6.63
C LYS A 43 -10.95 -0.01 -6.01
N SER A 44 -11.03 0.67 -4.87
CA SER A 44 -9.88 1.16 -4.12
C SER A 44 -10.12 0.94 -2.63
N ALA A 45 -9.11 0.38 -1.96
CA ALA A 45 -9.06 0.13 -0.54
C ALA A 45 -7.61 0.34 -0.03
N GLY A 46 -7.43 0.45 1.28
CA GLY A 46 -6.08 0.65 1.85
C GLY A 46 -5.07 -0.46 1.52
N SER A 47 -5.54 -1.67 1.18
CA SER A 47 -4.71 -2.84 0.90
C SER A 47 -4.61 -3.22 -0.59
N HIS A 48 -5.47 -2.66 -1.46
CA HIS A 48 -5.51 -3.01 -2.88
C HIS A 48 -6.24 -1.95 -3.71
N SER A 49 -5.97 -1.95 -5.02
CA SER A 49 -6.71 -1.13 -5.98
C SER A 49 -6.83 -1.84 -7.33
N TRP A 50 -7.87 -1.49 -8.08
CA TRP A 50 -8.21 -2.08 -9.37
C TRP A 50 -7.99 -1.09 -10.50
N PHE A 51 -7.48 -1.58 -11.62
CA PHE A 51 -7.07 -0.79 -12.78
C PHE A 51 -7.45 -1.48 -14.10
N ASP A 52 -7.51 -0.69 -15.17
CA ASP A 52 -7.82 -1.17 -16.51
C ASP A 52 -6.60 -1.78 -17.18
N THR A 53 -5.42 -1.24 -16.89
CA THR A 53 -4.16 -1.70 -17.47
C THR A 53 -3.17 -2.17 -16.41
N TRP A 54 -2.25 -3.04 -16.84
CA TRP A 54 -1.13 -3.45 -16.00
C TRP A 54 -0.18 -2.28 -15.70
N GLN A 55 0.00 -1.37 -16.65
CA GLN A 55 0.87 -0.20 -16.48
C GLN A 55 0.37 0.72 -15.36
N GLU A 56 -0.94 0.99 -15.30
CA GLU A 56 -1.54 1.76 -14.18
C GLU A 56 -1.30 1.08 -12.82
N CYS A 57 -1.35 -0.25 -12.75
CA CYS A 57 -1.02 -0.99 -11.53
C CYS A 57 0.44 -0.76 -11.13
N LYS A 58 1.36 -0.87 -12.10
CA LYS A 58 2.79 -0.66 -11.88
C LYS A 58 3.04 0.76 -11.38
N ASP A 59 2.48 1.76 -12.04
CA ASP A 59 2.67 3.17 -11.67
C ASP A 59 2.12 3.44 -10.26
N TRP A 60 0.97 2.87 -9.91
CA TRP A 60 0.42 2.96 -8.55
C TRP A 60 1.35 2.34 -7.50
N LEU A 61 1.90 1.14 -7.77
CA LEU A 61 2.85 0.49 -6.85
C LEU A 61 4.15 1.25 -6.71
N VAL A 62 4.70 1.78 -7.82
CA VAL A 62 5.88 2.65 -7.79
C VAL A 62 5.62 3.88 -6.94
N GLY A 63 4.49 4.56 -7.14
CA GLY A 63 4.13 5.73 -6.34
C GLY A 63 3.94 5.43 -4.86
N LEU A 64 3.48 4.23 -4.49
CA LEU A 64 3.45 3.79 -3.09
C LEU A 64 4.86 3.55 -2.53
N ALA A 65 5.71 2.86 -3.29
CA ALA A 65 7.08 2.59 -2.88
C ALA A 65 7.88 3.90 -2.69
N GLU A 66 7.72 4.87 -3.60
CA GLU A 66 8.34 6.19 -3.51
C GLU A 66 7.88 6.95 -2.24
N LYS A 67 6.58 6.88 -1.90
CA LYS A 67 6.05 7.45 -0.65
C LYS A 67 6.66 6.79 0.57
N ASP A 68 6.77 5.46 0.58
CA ASP A 68 7.34 4.71 1.70
C ASP A 68 8.83 5.04 1.87
N VAL A 69 9.59 5.19 0.77
CA VAL A 69 10.98 5.67 0.80
C VAL A 69 11.08 7.10 1.37
N ALA A 70 10.21 8.01 0.94
CA ALA A 70 10.18 9.38 1.47
C ALA A 70 9.89 9.42 2.98
N ILE A 71 8.94 8.62 3.45
CA ILE A 71 8.61 8.49 4.89
C ILE A 71 9.80 7.92 5.65
N ALA A 72 10.44 6.87 5.12
CA ALA A 72 11.61 6.26 5.75
C ALA A 72 12.77 7.25 5.90
N ARG A 73 13.05 8.05 4.87
CA ARG A 73 14.06 9.13 4.93
C ARG A 73 13.74 10.15 6.03
N LYS A 74 12.49 10.59 6.12
CA LYS A 74 12.06 11.52 7.18
C LYS A 74 12.22 10.92 8.57
N ARG A 75 11.87 9.64 8.75
CA ARG A 75 12.04 8.93 10.03
C ARG A 75 13.51 8.79 10.42
N LEU A 76 14.39 8.51 9.46
CA LEU A 76 15.83 8.45 9.69
C LEU A 76 16.38 9.80 10.16
N GLN A 77 15.97 10.90 9.53
CA GLN A 77 16.37 12.25 9.96
C GLN A 77 15.96 12.51 11.42
N ILE A 78 14.69 12.27 11.76
CA ILE A 78 14.18 12.45 13.14
C ILE A 78 14.96 11.60 14.14
N ALA A 79 15.31 10.36 13.77
CA ALA A 79 16.11 9.48 14.63
C ALA A 79 17.53 10.02 14.85
N ASN A 80 18.17 10.54 13.80
CA ASN A 80 19.48 11.17 13.89
C ASN A 80 19.46 12.44 14.75
N ASP A 81 18.44 13.30 14.58
CA ASP A 81 18.27 14.51 15.38
C ASP A 81 18.11 14.16 16.86
N LYS A 82 17.27 13.15 17.16
CA LYS A 82 17.09 12.63 18.52
C LYS A 82 18.40 12.10 19.10
N LEU A 83 19.17 11.34 18.33
CA LEU A 83 20.46 10.81 18.76
C LEU A 83 21.46 11.95 19.07
N GLY A 84 21.52 12.97 18.22
CA GLY A 84 22.35 14.15 18.44
C GLY A 84 21.96 14.89 19.73
N ASN A 85 20.67 15.14 19.93
CA ASN A 85 20.15 15.78 21.13
C ASN A 85 20.52 15.00 22.40
N VAL A 86 20.31 13.68 22.39
CA VAL A 86 20.64 12.82 23.55
C VAL A 86 22.14 12.83 23.84
N LYS A 87 23.00 12.77 22.82
CA LYS A 87 24.46 12.88 22.99
C LYS A 87 24.90 14.24 23.55
N GLY A 88 24.15 15.30 23.24
CA GLY A 88 24.42 16.66 23.70
C GLY A 88 23.88 16.99 25.08
N LEU A 89 23.14 16.07 25.73
CA LEU A 89 22.65 16.28 27.09
C LEU A 89 23.84 16.37 28.06
N LYS A 90 23.91 17.49 28.79
CA LYS A 90 24.85 17.66 29.89
C LYS A 90 24.14 17.31 31.19
N GLU A 91 24.87 16.68 32.10
CA GLU A 91 24.42 16.46 33.46
C GLU A 91 24.08 17.80 34.11
N HIS A 92 22.92 17.88 34.73
CA HIS A 92 22.50 19.08 35.43
C HIS A 92 23.38 19.19 36.68
N LYS A 93 24.33 20.13 36.70
CA LYS A 93 24.99 20.49 37.96
C LYS A 93 23.94 21.18 38.82
N GLU A 94 23.50 20.53 39.89
CA GLU A 94 22.82 21.24 40.97
C GLU A 94 23.81 22.27 41.51
N SER A 95 23.44 23.56 41.42
CA SER A 95 24.21 24.64 42.02
C SER A 95 24.13 24.46 43.54
N ALA A 96 25.20 23.93 44.12
CA ALA A 96 25.44 23.92 45.57
C ALA A 96 25.81 25.32 46.07
#